data_AF-A0AAV5R8B0-F1
#
_entry.id   AF-A0AAV5R8B0-F1
#
_cell.length_a   1.000
_cell.length_b   1.000
_cell.length_c   1.000
_cell.angle_alpha   90.00
_cell.angle_beta   90.00
_cell.angle_gamma   90.00
#
_symmetry.space_group_name_H-M   'P 1'
#
loop_
_entity.id
_entity.type
_entity.pdbx_description
1 polymer ?
#
loop_
_entity_poly.entity_id
_entity_poly.type
_entity_poly.pdbx_seq_one_letter_code
_entity_poly.pdbx_strand_id
1 'polypeptide(L)'
;MAPINKPRNGAGSKKTGSGSYYKSQNATVSPEQLRKVRGYQMMVAGTIFLLIPSFELYRRLYAGGERRIQIGEFNPVDGSIKEWEEEEKIRNFKESWLTKLFGEK
;
A
#
# COMPACT_ATOMS: atom_id res chain seq x y z
N MET A 1 -59.89 -57.87 -8.10
CA MET A 1 -59.95 -56.53 -8.72
C MET A 1 -58.54 -56.14 -9.16
N ALA A 2 -58.34 -55.94 -10.46
CA ALA A 2 -57.03 -55.64 -11.06
C ALA A 2 -56.67 -54.14 -10.93
N PRO A 3 -55.38 -53.76 -10.85
CA PRO A 3 -55.00 -52.35 -10.89
C PRO A 3 -55.12 -51.81 -12.32
N ILE A 4 -55.85 -50.69 -12.45
CA ILE A 4 -56.04 -49.95 -13.69
C ILE A 4 -54.75 -49.21 -14.04
N ASN A 5 -54.16 -49.60 -15.17
CA ASN A 5 -53.05 -48.95 -15.82
C ASN A 5 -53.54 -47.65 -16.49
N LYS A 6 -53.00 -46.48 -16.12
CA LYS A 6 -53.18 -45.22 -16.85
C LYS A 6 -51.80 -44.70 -17.27
N PRO A 7 -51.51 -44.60 -18.58
CA PRO A 7 -50.42 -43.78 -19.06
C PRO A 7 -50.93 -42.39 -19.42
N ARG A 8 -50.23 -41.32 -19.02
CA ARG A 8 -50.17 -40.11 -19.86
C ARG A 8 -49.10 -39.12 -19.42
N ASN A 9 -48.08 -39.07 -20.26
CA ASN A 9 -47.56 -37.88 -20.94
C ASN A 9 -47.22 -36.65 -20.08
N GLY A 10 -45.97 -36.60 -19.64
CA GLY A 10 -45.25 -35.35 -19.42
C GLY A 10 -43.94 -35.41 -20.19
N ALA A 11 -43.97 -35.07 -21.48
CA ALA A 11 -42.77 -34.82 -22.27
C ALA A 11 -42.09 -33.55 -21.73
N GLY A 12 -41.38 -33.68 -20.61
CA GLY A 12 -40.51 -32.64 -20.08
C GLY A 12 -39.36 -32.45 -21.06
N SER A 13 -39.39 -31.32 -21.77
CA SER A 13 -38.32 -30.89 -22.67
C SER A 13 -36.98 -31.00 -21.93
N LYS A 14 -36.08 -31.85 -22.42
CA LYS A 14 -34.67 -31.78 -22.06
C LYS A 14 -34.14 -30.46 -22.60
N LYS A 15 -34.26 -29.39 -21.81
CA LYS A 15 -33.43 -28.20 -21.98
C LYS A 15 -32.00 -28.67 -21.71
N THR A 16 -31.30 -29.01 -22.78
CA THR A 16 -29.84 -29.12 -22.81
C THR A 16 -29.29 -27.71 -22.62
N GLY A 17 -29.41 -27.21 -21.38
CA GLY A 17 -28.57 -26.13 -20.93
C GLY A 17 -27.15 -26.67 -20.96
N SER A 18 -26.38 -26.28 -21.97
CA SER A 18 -24.93 -26.31 -21.94
C SER A 18 -24.49 -25.36 -20.83
N GLY A 19 -24.71 -25.78 -19.58
CA GLY A 19 -24.10 -25.17 -18.42
C GLY A 19 -22.61 -25.29 -18.65
N SER A 20 -21.98 -24.15 -18.86
CA SER A 20 -20.54 -24.05 -18.95
C SER A 20 -19.94 -24.67 -17.69
N TYR A 21 -19.49 -25.93 -17.79
CA TYR A 21 -18.76 -26.65 -16.75
C TYR A 21 -17.34 -26.08 -16.62
N TYR A 22 -17.20 -24.77 -16.40
CA TYR A 22 -16.05 -24.27 -15.67
C TYR A 22 -16.29 -24.66 -14.22
N LYS A 23 -16.05 -25.94 -13.95
CA LYS A 23 -15.81 -26.45 -12.60
C LYS A 23 -14.63 -25.62 -12.13
N SER A 24 -14.89 -24.53 -11.39
CA SER A 24 -13.85 -23.85 -10.67
C SER A 24 -13.31 -24.91 -9.73
N GLN A 25 -12.19 -25.52 -10.12
CA GLN A 25 -11.39 -26.28 -9.18
C GLN A 25 -11.09 -25.25 -8.11
N ASN A 26 -11.75 -25.38 -6.96
CA ASN A 26 -11.35 -24.70 -5.76
C ASN A 26 -9.93 -25.20 -5.54
N ALA A 27 -8.95 -24.48 -6.08
CA ALA A 27 -7.55 -24.76 -5.84
C ALA A 27 -7.42 -24.66 -4.33
N THR A 28 -7.30 -25.80 -3.67
CA THR A 28 -7.07 -25.87 -2.24
C THR A 28 -5.66 -25.35 -2.04
N VAL A 29 -5.55 -24.02 -1.96
CA VAL A 29 -4.27 -23.34 -1.77
C VAL A 29 -3.71 -23.85 -0.46
N SER A 30 -2.53 -24.49 -0.53
CA SER A 30 -1.86 -24.99 0.67
C SER A 30 -1.61 -23.81 1.63
N PRO A 31 -1.72 -24.00 2.96
CA PRO A 31 -1.36 -22.97 3.93
C PRO A 31 0.03 -22.37 3.70
N GLU A 32 0.97 -23.15 3.17
CA GLU A 32 2.30 -22.68 2.80
C GLU A 32 2.29 -21.72 1.61
N GLN A 33 1.46 -21.98 0.60
CA GLN A 33 1.30 -21.09 -0.56
C GLN A 33 0.65 -19.77 -0.14
N LEU A 34 -0.34 -19.81 0.76
CA LEU A 34 -0.93 -18.59 1.34
C LEU A 34 0.10 -17.75 2.11
N ARG A 35 0.97 -18.40 2.90
CA ARG A 35 2.06 -17.71 3.61
C ARG A 35 3.05 -17.05 2.66
N LYS A 36 3.44 -17.74 1.59
CA LYS A 36 4.34 -17.18 0.55
C LYS A 36 3.72 -15.96 -0.13
N VAL A 37 2.45 -16.05 -0.54
CA VAL A 37 1.72 -14.94 -1.16
C VAL A 37 1.63 -13.74 -0.22
N ARG A 38 1.29 -13.97 1.05
CA ARG A 38 1.27 -12.90 2.07
C ARG A 38 2.66 -12.27 2.24
N GLY A 39 3.72 -13.07 2.23
CA GLY A 39 5.10 -12.58 2.25
C GLY A 39 5.40 -11.64 1.09
N TYR A 40 5.09 -12.05 -0.14
CA TYR A 40 5.27 -11.20 -1.33
C TYR A 40 4.42 -9.92 -1.26
N GLN A 41 3.17 -10.02 -0.81
CA GLN A 41 2.32 -8.83 -0.61
C GLN A 41 2.96 -7.83 0.36
N MET A 42 3.55 -8.31 1.46
CA MET A 42 4.25 -7.46 2.42
C MET A 42 5.53 -6.85 1.84
N MET A 43 6.29 -7.59 1.03
CA MET A 43 7.48 -7.05 0.34
C MET A 43 7.10 -5.94 -0.63
N VAL A 44 6.06 -6.14 -1.44
CA VAL A 44 5.59 -5.13 -2.40
C VAL A 44 5.06 -3.91 -1.66
N ALA A 45 4.25 -4.10 -0.62
CA ALA A 45 3.77 -3.01 0.21
C ALA A 45 4.93 -2.23 0.87
N GLY A 46 5.91 -2.95 1.42
CA GLY A 46 7.12 -2.34 2.00
C GLY A 46 7.97 -1.59 0.99
N THR A 47 8.01 -2.05 -0.26
CA THR A 47 8.77 -1.38 -1.33
C THR A 47 8.23 0.03 -1.59
N ILE A 48 6.91 0.24 -1.55
CA ILE A 48 6.31 1.57 -1.70
C ILE A 48 6.80 2.51 -0.59
N PHE A 49 6.82 2.03 0.66
CA PHE A 49 7.31 2.79 1.82
C PHE A 49 8.80 3.08 1.76
N LEU A 50 9.59 2.32 1.01
CA LEU A 50 11.01 2.60 0.77
C LEU A 50 11.21 3.59 -0.37
N LEU A 51 10.52 3.39 -1.49
CA LEU A 51 10.74 4.18 -2.71
C LEU A 51 10.29 5.64 -2.56
N ILE A 52 9.12 5.90 -1.99
CA ILE A 52 8.59 7.26 -1.84
C ILE A 52 9.56 8.18 -1.06
N PRO A 53 9.96 7.85 0.19
CA PRO A 53 10.88 8.71 0.94
C PRO A 53 12.28 8.75 0.32
N SER A 54 12.76 7.65 -0.30
CA SER A 54 14.05 7.65 -1.00
C SER A 54 14.05 8.62 -2.18
N PHE A 55 12.99 8.63 -2.98
CA PHE A 55 12.84 9.56 -4.09
C PHE A 55 12.73 11.01 -3.61
N GLU A 56 11.97 11.25 -2.55
CA GLU A 56 11.86 12.59 -1.96
C GLU A 56 13.19 13.11 -1.44
N LEU A 57 13.96 12.26 -0.75
CA LEU A 57 15.31 12.58 -0.29
C LEU A 57 16.25 12.85 -1.46
N TYR A 58 16.23 12.00 -2.50
CA TYR A 58 17.01 12.24 -3.72
C TYR A 58 16.69 13.58 -4.35
N ARG A 59 15.39 13.91 -4.48
CA ARG A 59 14.95 15.20 -5.03
C ARG A 59 15.49 16.37 -4.22
N ARG A 60 15.43 16.29 -2.88
CA ARG A 60 15.88 17.34 -1.96
C ARG A 60 17.40 17.48 -1.89
N LEU A 61 18.15 16.39 -1.99
CA LEU A 61 19.60 16.40 -1.82
C LEU A 61 20.37 16.58 -3.13
N TYR A 62 19.86 16.05 -4.23
CA TYR A 62 20.61 15.96 -5.49
C TYR A 62 19.92 16.65 -6.68
N ALA A 63 18.59 16.70 -6.72
CA ALA A 63 17.86 17.31 -7.85
C ALA A 63 17.54 18.81 -7.66
N GLY A 64 18.14 19.47 -6.68
CA GLY A 64 17.93 20.90 -6.40
C GLY A 64 16.53 21.21 -5.84
N GLY A 65 15.84 20.24 -5.24
CA GLY A 65 14.59 20.49 -4.53
C GLY A 65 14.84 21.26 -3.24
N GLU A 66 14.02 22.28 -2.95
CA GLU A 66 14.14 23.08 -1.73
C GLU A 66 14.10 22.20 -0.47
N ARG A 67 15.12 22.36 0.38
CA ARG A 67 15.15 21.71 1.70
C ARG A 67 14.20 22.45 2.62
N ARG A 68 13.36 21.69 3.34
CA ARG A 68 12.53 22.27 4.41
C ARG A 68 13.44 22.79 5.51
N ILE A 69 13.40 24.09 5.74
CA ILE A 69 14.07 24.75 6.86
C ILE A 69 13.20 24.58 8.10
N GLN A 70 13.83 24.29 9.24
CA GLN A 70 13.13 24.23 10.51
C GLN A 70 12.66 25.64 10.91
N ILE A 71 11.37 25.77 11.21
CA ILE A 71 10.70 27.08 11.42
C ILE A 71 10.78 27.52 12.89
N GLY A 72 10.99 26.57 13.79
CA GLY A 72 11.03 26.84 15.22
C GLY A 72 11.39 25.61 16.04
N GLU A 73 11.34 25.78 17.36
CA GLU A 73 11.65 24.75 18.33
C GLU A 73 10.45 24.50 19.23
N PHE A 74 10.15 23.23 19.49
CA PHE A 74 9.13 22.84 20.45
C PHE A 74 9.73 22.88 21.84
N ASN A 75 9.13 23.67 22.74
CA ASN A 75 9.52 23.70 24.14
C ASN A 75 8.74 22.61 24.91
N PRO A 76 9.42 21.55 25.40
CA PRO A 76 8.75 20.43 26.06
C PRO A 76 8.18 20.77 27.45
N VAL A 77 8.56 21.92 28.03
CA VAL A 77 8.15 22.32 29.39
C VAL A 77 6.78 23.01 29.40
N ASP A 78 6.55 23.91 28.43
CA ASP A 78 5.31 24.70 28.33
C ASP A 78 4.44 24.29 27.12
N GLY A 79 4.92 23.38 26.28
CA GLY A 79 4.22 22.91 25.07
C GLY A 79 4.14 23.96 23.97
N SER A 80 4.84 25.08 24.12
CA SER A 80 4.84 26.16 23.14
C SER A 80 5.78 25.84 21.98
N ILE A 81 5.50 26.43 20.81
CA ILE A 81 6.42 26.45 19.69
C ILE A 81 7.04 27.84 19.66
N LYS A 82 8.34 27.93 19.92
CA LYS A 82 9.09 29.16 19.66
C LYS A 82 9.40 29.20 18.17
N GLU A 83 8.70 30.05 17.45
CA GLU A 83 9.05 30.36 16.07
C GLU A 83 10.37 31.14 16.04
N TRP A 84 11.27 30.72 15.15
CA TRP A 84 12.54 31.41 14.94
C TRP A 84 12.34 32.59 14.00
N GLU A 85 13.13 33.65 14.19
CA GLU A 85 13.21 34.71 13.19
C GLU A 85 13.94 34.22 11.93
N GLU A 86 13.77 34.94 10.82
CA GLU A 86 14.28 34.51 9.51
C GLU A 86 15.83 34.35 9.51
N GLU A 87 16.52 35.21 10.24
CA GLU A 87 17.98 35.11 10.44
C GLU A 87 18.37 33.85 11.24
N GLU A 88 17.60 33.53 12.28
CA GLU A 88 17.83 32.34 13.11
C GLU A 88 17.57 31.05 12.35
N LYS A 89 16.56 31.03 11.46
CA LYS A 89 16.28 29.90 10.56
C LYS A 89 17.48 29.60 9.66
N ILE A 90 18.08 30.63 9.06
CA ILE A 90 19.24 30.48 8.17
C ILE A 90 20.46 30.00 8.95
N ARG A 91 20.73 30.59 10.13
CA ARG A 91 21.84 30.17 10.99
C ARG A 91 21.72 28.70 11.38
N ASN A 92 20.56 28.31 11.90
CA ASN A 92 20.32 26.93 12.34
C ASN A 92 20.35 25.94 11.17
N PHE A 93 19.87 26.35 9.98
CA PHE A 93 20.01 25.56 8.77
C PHE A 93 21.48 25.31 8.41
N LYS A 94 22.32 26.35 8.39
CA LYS A 94 23.76 26.25 8.10
C LYS A 94 24.52 25.39 9.13
N GLU A 95 24.14 25.50 10.39
CA GLU A 95 24.78 24.76 11.48
C GLU A 95 24.32 23.30 11.60
N SER A 96 23.23 22.93 10.92
CA SER A 96 22.67 21.58 10.98
C SER A 96 23.63 20.52 10.44
N TRP A 97 23.59 19.33 11.05
CA TRP A 97 24.39 18.18 10.62
C TRP A 97 24.11 17.78 9.16
N LEU A 98 22.85 17.90 8.72
CA LEU A 98 22.44 17.67 7.34
C LEU A 98 23.15 18.62 6.38
N THR A 99 23.17 19.91 6.69
CA THR A 99 23.87 20.90 5.85
C THR A 99 25.38 20.68 5.86
N LYS A 100 25.96 20.27 7.00
CA LYS A 100 27.38 19.91 7.08
C LYS A 100 27.76 18.70 6.21
N LEU A 101 26.87 17.70 6.09
CA LEU A 101 27.12 16.50 5.29
C LEU A 101 26.81 16.68 3.79
N PHE A 102 25.78 17.45 3.46
CA PHE A 102 25.25 17.57 2.09
C PHE A 102 25.49 18.96 1.44
N GLY A 103 26.16 19.87 2.15
CA GLY A 103 26.42 21.25 1.70
C GLY A 103 25.20 22.18 1.79
N GLU A 104 25.38 23.47 1.51
CA GLU A 104 24.33 24.52 1.60
C GLU A 104 23.41 24.64 0.37
N LYS A 105 23.53 23.74 -0.61
CA LYS A 105 22.79 23.79 -1.89
C LYS A 105 21.28 23.61 -1.75
#